data_AF-A0A2V9I2A7-F1
#
_entry.id   AF-A0A2V9I2A7-F1
#
_cell.length_a   1.000
_cell.length_b   1.000
_cell.length_c   1.000
_cell.angle_alpha   90.00
_cell.angle_beta   90.00
_cell.angle_gamma   90.00
#
_symmetry.space_group_name_H-M   'P 1'
#
loop_
_entity.id
_entity.type
_entity.pdbx_description
1 polymer ?
#
loop_
_entity_poly.entity_id
_entity_poly.type
_entity_poly.pdbx_seq_one_letter_code
_entity_poly.pdbx_strand_id
1 'polypeptide(L)' 'MAPVEIISAVILGVVQGLTELLPISSSAHLIVVHRLLGWEAQGLVFDVALHVGTSAAILAYFWRD' A
#
# COMPACT_ATOMS: atom_id res chain seq x y z
N MET A 1 4.23 -17.09 3.41
CA MET A 1 4.34 -15.90 2.55
C MET A 1 3.86 -16.33 1.18
N ALA A 2 2.64 -15.95 0.82
CA ALA A 2 2.20 -16.14 -0.56
C ALA A 2 3.11 -15.30 -1.48
N PRO A 3 3.46 -15.79 -2.67
CA PRO A 3 4.20 -15.00 -3.63
C PRO A 3 3.42 -13.73 -3.96
N VAL A 4 4.13 -12.61 -4.06
CA VAL A 4 3.53 -11.33 -4.44
C VAL A 4 3.13 -11.38 -5.90
N GLU A 5 1.83 -11.52 -6.13
CA GLU A 5 1.21 -11.39 -7.44
C GLU A 5 1.31 -9.93 -7.91
N ILE A 6 1.77 -9.70 -9.14
CA ILE A 6 1.95 -8.34 -9.70
C ILE A 6 0.62 -7.56 -9.68
N ILE A 7 -0.49 -8.23 -9.99
CA ILE A 7 -1.82 -7.61 -10.00
C ILE A 7 -2.19 -7.13 -8.59
N SER A 8 -1.97 -7.97 -7.58
CA SER A 8 -2.20 -7.60 -6.18
C SER A 8 -1.29 -6.46 -5.74
N ALA A 9 -0.01 -6.48 -6.14
CA ALA A 9 0.93 -5.41 -5.81
C ALA A 9 0.50 -4.06 -6.38
N VAL A 10 0.03 -4.04 -7.64
CA VAL A 10 -0.48 -2.82 -8.29
C VAL A 10 -1.73 -2.30 -7.59
N ILE A 11 -2.71 -3.18 -7.32
CA ILE A 11 -3.97 -2.79 -6.69
C ILE A 11 -3.73 -2.28 -5.27
N LEU A 12 -2.96 -3.02 -4.46
CA LEU A 12 -2.63 -2.63 -3.08
C LEU A 12 -1.77 -1.36 -3.05
N GLY A 13 -0.88 -1.17 -4.02
CA GLY A 13 -0.11 0.06 -4.19
C GLY A 13 -0.98 1.28 -4.49
N VAL A 14 -1.98 1.15 -5.36
CA VAL A 14 -2.96 2.22 -5.62
C VAL A 14 -3.77 2.51 -4.36
N VAL A 15 -4.26 1.47 -3.68
CA VAL A 15 -5.03 1.63 -2.43
C VAL A 15 -4.20 2.34 -1.37
N GLN A 16 -2.95 1.92 -1.14
CA GLN A 16 -2.04 2.59 -0.22
C GLN A 16 -1.82 4.05 -0.62
N GLY A 17 -1.45 4.31 -1.88
CA GLY A 17 -1.16 5.67 -2.34
C GLY A 17 -2.33 6.63 -2.16
N LEU A 18 -3.56 6.17 -2.41
CA LEU A 18 -4.76 6.98 -2.22
C LEU A 18 -5.13 7.17 -0.75
N THR A 19 -4.97 6.13 0.08
CA THR A 19 -5.46 6.14 1.47
C THR A 19 -4.43 6.67 2.47
N GLU A 20 -3.13 6.62 2.17
CA GLU A 20 -2.06 7.10 3.05
C GLU A 20 -2.09 8.63 3.18
N LEU A 21 -2.46 9.34 2.11
CA LEU A 21 -2.55 10.79 2.09
C LEU A 21 -3.82 11.32 2.79
N LEU A 22 -4.77 10.42 3.10
CA LEU A 22 -6.03 10.74 3.74
C LEU A 22 -6.01 10.24 5.19
N PRO A 23 -6.58 10.96 6.17
CA PRO A 23 -6.62 10.54 7.57
C PRO A 23 -7.71 9.48 7.82
N ILE A 24 -7.68 8.37 7.07
CA ILE A 24 -8.71 7.30 7.05
C ILE A 24 -8.14 5.89 7.31
N SER A 25 -6.87 5.78 7.73
CA SER A 25 -6.15 4.53 7.96
C SER A 25 -5.95 3.66 6.70
N SER A 26 -4.75 3.76 6.11
CA SER A 26 -4.34 2.95 4.95
C SER A 26 -4.27 1.45 5.27
N SER A 27 -3.72 1.08 6.43
CA SER A 27 -3.61 -0.32 6.85
C SER A 27 -4.97 -1.03 6.96
N ALA A 28 -6.02 -0.33 7.42
CA ALA A 28 -7.37 -0.88 7.46
C ALA A 28 -7.90 -1.18 6.05
N HIS A 29 -7.64 -0.29 5.08
CA HIS A 29 -8.04 -0.49 3.69
C HIS A 29 -7.28 -1.65 3.03
N LEU A 30 -5.97 -1.79 3.29
CA LEU A 30 -5.21 -2.96 2.83
C LEU A 30 -5.84 -4.26 3.35
N ILE A 31 -6.15 -4.35 4.65
CA ILE A 31 -6.79 -5.53 5.25
C ILE A 31 -8.15 -5.82 4.60
N VAL A 32 -8.96 -4.79 4.37
CA VAL A 32 -10.28 -4.94 3.74
C VAL A 32 -10.13 -5.46 2.31
N VAL A 33 -9.22 -4.92 1.51
CA VAL A 33 -8.99 -5.35 0.12
C VAL A 33 -8.53 -6.80 0.04
N HIS A 34 -7.58 -7.21 0.90
CA HIS A 34 -7.16 -8.61 0.99
C HIS A 34 -8.36 -9.54 1.26
N ARG A 35 -9.22 -9.19 2.23
CA ARG A 35 -10.41 -9.98 2.57
C ARG A 35 -11.45 -10.02 1.46
N LEU A 36 -11.70 -8.89 0.80
CA LEU A 36 -12.69 -8.81 -0.29
C LEU A 36 -12.27 -9.59 -1.53
N LEU A 37 -10.97 -9.61 -1.83
CA LEU A 37 -10.42 -10.28 -3.02
C LEU A 37 -9.94 -11.72 -2.72
N GLY A 38 -10.05 -12.17 -1.47
CA GLY A 38 -9.61 -13.50 -1.04
C GLY A 38 -8.10 -13.70 -1.12
N TRP A 39 -7.31 -12.62 -1.07
CA TRP A 39 -5.86 -12.69 -1.08
C TRP A 39 -5.31 -12.94 0.33
N GLU A 40 -4.32 -13.81 0.41
CA GLU A 40 -3.52 -13.91 1.63
C GLU A 40 -2.74 -12.61 1.87
N ALA A 41 -2.59 -12.24 3.14
CA ALA A 41 -1.80 -11.08 3.51
C ALA A 41 -0.36 -11.23 2.99
N GLN A 42 0.11 -10.23 2.24
CA GLN A 42 1.46 -10.24 1.67
C GLN A 42 2.56 -10.06 2.72
N GLY A 43 2.19 -9.67 3.95
CA GLY A 43 3.05 -9.63 5.12
C GLY A 43 3.67 -8.26 5.38
N LEU A 44 4.24 -8.10 6.58
CA LEU A 44 4.80 -6.84 7.08
C LEU A 44 5.80 -6.18 6.15
N VAL A 45 6.66 -6.96 5.49
CA VAL A 45 7.68 -6.43 4.56
C VAL A 45 7.03 -5.72 3.37
N PHE A 46 5.93 -6.28 2.85
CA PHE A 46 5.21 -5.68 1.74
C PHE A 46 4.50 -4.39 2.18
N ASP A 47 3.82 -4.41 3.33
CA ASP A 47 3.16 -3.21 3.86
C ASP A 47 4.17 -2.08 4.12
N VAL A 48 5.34 -2.39 4.69
CA VAL A 48 6.43 -1.41 4.88
C VAL A 48 6.94 -0.89 3.54
N ALA A 49 7.11 -1.73 2.53
CA ALA A 49 7.51 -1.29 1.20
C ALA A 49 6.49 -0.33 0.57
N LEU A 50 5.20 -0.58 0.77
CA LEU A 50 4.12 0.32 0.35
C LEU A 50 4.22 1.69 1.05
N HIS A 51 4.43 1.72 2.37
CA HIS A 51 4.65 2.97 3.12
C HIS A 51 5.91 3.72 2.70
N VAL A 52 6.99 3.00 2.38
CA VAL A 52 8.22 3.61 1.83
C VAL A 52 7.94 4.22 0.46
N GLY A 53 7.17 3.54 -0.39
CA GLY A 53 6.75 4.05 -1.69
C GLY A 53 5.95 5.35 -1.59
N THR A 54 4.97 5.43 -0.70
CA THR A 54 4.20 6.66 -0.47
C THR A 54 5.05 7.78 0.13
N SER A 55 5.92 7.46 1.09
CA SER A 55 6.87 8.42 1.67
C SER A 55 7.81 9.00 0.61
N ALA A 56 8.35 8.15 -0.27
CA ALA A 56 9.20 8.56 -1.37
C ALA A 56 8.45 9.45 -2.37
N ALA A 57 7.18 9.16 -2.66
CA ALA A 57 6.35 10.00 -3.51
C ALA A 57 6.14 11.41 -2.93
N ILE A 58 5.88 11.51 -1.62
CA ILE A 58 5.77 12.80 -0.91
C ILE A 58 7.10 13.55 -0.96
N LEU A 59 8.22 12.89 -0.62
CA LEU A 59 9.56 13.51 -0.67
C LEU A 59 9.92 13.98 -2.08
N ALA A 60 9.56 13.23 -3.12
CA ALA A 60 9.79 13.62 -4.51
C ALA A 60 8.92 14.81 -4.92
N TYR A 61 7.65 14.83 -4.50
CA TYR A 61 6.73 15.93 -4.79
C TYR A 61 7.18 17.23 -4.13
N PHE A 62 7.53 17.19 -2.84
CA PHE A 62 7.97 18.33 -2.03
C PHE A 62 9.49 18.56 -2.08
N TRP A 63 10.22 17.99 -3.03
CA TRP A 63 11.70 18.06 -3.04
C TRP A 63 12.27 19.48 -3.10
N ARG A 64 11.48 20.45 -3.60
CA ARG A 64 11.89 21.85 -3.77
C ARG A 64 11.13 22.83 -2.88
N ASP A 65 10.22 22.31 -2.06
CA ASP A 65 9.44 23.11 -1.11
C ASP A 65 10.26 23.32 0.17
#